data_AF-A0A3B9ZX12-F1
#
_entry.id   AF-A0A3B9ZX12-F1
#
_cell.length_a   1.000
_cell.length_b   1.000
_cell.length_c   1.000
_cell.angle_alpha   90.00
_cell.angle_beta   90.00
_cell.angle_gamma   90.00
#
_symmetry.space_group_name_H-M   'P 1'
#
loop_
_entity.id
_entity.type
_entity.pdbx_description
1 polymer ?
#
loop_
_entity_poly.entity_id
_entity_poly.type
_entity_poly.pdbx_seq_one_letter_code
_entity_poly.pdbx_strand_id
1 'polypeptide(L)'
;ELYDASDIRTMQWSDTARLPGKNRVEEIRNYARIAGYKRIGIANCVVMQKEADQLKTSLANDFEVFSVDCKYGKISNAEMLGTEAKGKSCNPSGQADFLKANKTELNIVLGLCVGHDMVFTAKSHVPPTTLLVKDREHKHNPIQTFK
;
A
#
# COMPACT_ATOMS: atom_id res chain seq x y z
N GLU A 1 -0.12 0.38 29.18
CA GLU A 1 -1.17 0.52 28.15
C GLU A 1 -0.62 0.07 26.81
N LEU A 2 -1.45 -0.55 25.95
CA LEU A 2 -1.05 -1.06 24.63
C LEU A 2 -1.33 -0.08 23.48
N TYR A 3 -2.17 0.93 23.70
CA TYR A 3 -2.57 1.92 22.70
C TYR A 3 -2.03 3.29 23.07
N ASP A 4 -1.52 4.01 22.08
CA ASP A 4 -1.24 5.44 22.21
C ASP A 4 -2.38 6.31 21.64
N ALA A 5 -2.25 7.63 21.78
CA ALA A 5 -3.26 8.57 21.28
C ALA A 5 -3.35 8.63 19.74
N SER A 6 -2.32 8.21 19.03
CA SER A 6 -2.34 8.07 17.56
C SER A 6 -3.18 6.85 17.16
N ASP A 7 -3.02 5.73 17.86
CA ASP A 7 -3.80 4.51 17.61
C ASP A 7 -5.29 4.76 17.82
N ILE A 8 -5.65 5.41 18.94
CA ILE A 8 -7.04 5.73 19.26
C ILE A 8 -7.66 6.63 18.18
N ARG A 9 -6.93 7.66 17.72
CA ARG A 9 -7.41 8.55 16.64
C ARG A 9 -7.63 7.82 15.34
N THR A 10 -6.71 6.92 14.97
CA THR A 10 -6.83 6.06 13.78
C THR A 10 -8.12 5.24 13.83
N MET A 11 -8.42 4.64 14.99
CA MET A 11 -9.64 3.85 15.19
C MET A 11 -10.91 4.72 15.15
N GLN A 12 -10.89 5.91 15.76
CA GLN A 12 -12.02 6.86 15.74
C GLN A 12 -12.34 7.34 14.32
N TRP A 13 -11.31 7.66 13.53
CA TRP A 13 -11.50 8.01 12.12
C TRP A 13 -12.05 6.82 11.33
N SER A 14 -11.62 5.60 11.62
CA SER A 14 -12.16 4.40 10.97
C SER A 14 -13.65 4.19 11.27
N ASP A 15 -14.09 4.40 12.50
CA ASP A 15 -15.50 4.26 12.88
C ASP A 15 -16.37 5.33 12.19
N THR A 16 -15.89 6.57 12.22
CA THR A 16 -16.57 7.71 11.56
C THR A 16 -16.60 7.57 10.04
N ALA A 17 -15.55 6.99 9.45
CA ALA A 17 -15.41 6.87 8.00
C ALA A 17 -16.20 5.72 7.38
N ARG A 18 -16.78 4.83 8.20
CA ARG A 18 -17.50 3.66 7.73
C ARG A 18 -18.70 4.06 6.87
N LEU A 19 -18.77 3.50 5.67
CA LEU A 19 -19.85 3.75 4.71
C LEU A 19 -20.61 2.46 4.40
N PRO A 20 -21.78 2.21 5.02
CA PRO A 20 -22.58 1.02 4.75
C PRO A 20 -22.89 0.85 3.26
N GLY A 21 -22.65 -0.34 2.73
CA GLY A 21 -22.90 -0.67 1.32
C GLY A 21 -21.91 -0.09 0.32
N LYS A 22 -20.82 0.55 0.77
CA LYS A 22 -19.72 1.00 -0.11
C LYS A 22 -18.55 0.02 -0.09
N ASN A 23 -17.70 0.11 -1.11
CA ASN A 23 -16.50 -0.72 -1.22
C ASN A 23 -15.33 -0.11 -0.43
N ARG A 24 -14.26 -0.90 -0.24
CA ARG A 24 -13.07 -0.50 0.53
C ARG A 24 -12.33 0.72 -0.03
N VAL A 25 -12.39 0.99 -1.35
CA VAL A 25 -11.77 2.18 -1.93
C VAL A 25 -12.49 3.44 -1.48
N GLU A 26 -13.82 3.42 -1.47
CA GLU A 26 -14.63 4.55 -0.99
C GLU A 26 -14.52 4.74 0.53
N GLU A 27 -14.37 3.65 1.30
CA GLU A 27 -14.05 3.74 2.74
C GLU A 27 -12.68 4.42 2.95
N ILE A 28 -11.65 4.03 2.21
CA ILE A 28 -10.31 4.67 2.28
C ILE A 28 -10.39 6.15 1.90
N ARG A 29 -11.11 6.48 0.82
CA ARG A 29 -11.32 7.87 0.38
C ARG A 29 -11.97 8.69 1.50
N ASN A 30 -13.03 8.18 2.11
CA ASN A 30 -13.74 8.87 3.19
C ASN A 30 -12.88 9.01 4.45
N TYR A 31 -12.17 7.95 4.82
CA TYR A 31 -11.22 7.96 5.94
C TYR A 31 -10.16 9.03 5.76
N ALA A 32 -9.51 9.09 4.60
CA ALA A 32 -8.47 10.08 4.33
C ALA A 32 -9.02 11.52 4.36
N ARG A 33 -10.27 11.75 3.92
CA ARG A 33 -10.93 13.07 4.03
C ARG A 33 -11.19 13.46 5.49
N ILE A 34 -11.73 12.55 6.30
CA ILE A 34 -12.00 12.79 7.74
C ILE A 34 -10.70 13.02 8.52
N ALA A 35 -9.66 12.25 8.22
CA ALA A 35 -8.33 12.41 8.81
C ALA A 35 -7.60 13.68 8.32
N GLY A 36 -8.15 14.38 7.32
CA GLY A 36 -7.59 15.63 6.79
C GLY A 36 -6.37 15.44 5.89
N TYR A 37 -6.05 14.21 5.49
CA TYR A 37 -4.88 13.88 4.68
C TYR A 37 -4.95 14.53 3.29
N LYS A 38 -3.79 14.90 2.77
CA LYS A 38 -3.59 15.53 1.46
C LYS A 38 -2.79 14.65 0.53
N ARG A 39 -1.88 13.83 1.06
CA ARG A 39 -0.96 13.01 0.27
C ARG A 39 -1.16 11.52 0.52
N ILE A 40 -1.47 10.78 -0.54
CA ILE A 40 -1.67 9.33 -0.48
C ILE A 40 -0.58 8.62 -1.28
N GLY A 41 0.05 7.62 -0.67
CA GLY A 41 0.99 6.71 -1.30
C GLY A 41 0.35 5.40 -1.72
N ILE A 42 0.77 4.85 -2.85
CA ILE A 42 0.39 3.51 -3.33
C ILE A 42 1.68 2.73 -3.59
N ALA A 43 1.91 1.68 -2.80
CA ALA A 43 2.97 0.71 -3.04
C ALA A 43 2.40 -0.53 -3.72
N ASN A 44 2.72 -0.74 -4.99
CA ASN A 44 2.16 -1.82 -5.78
C ASN A 44 3.21 -2.83 -6.26
N CYS A 45 2.76 -4.04 -6.59
CA CYS A 45 3.58 -4.93 -7.41
C CYS A 45 3.54 -4.47 -8.88
N VAL A 46 4.62 -4.66 -9.63
CA VAL A 46 4.71 -4.31 -11.05
C VAL A 46 3.62 -4.98 -11.90
N VAL A 47 3.14 -6.18 -11.51
CA VAL A 47 2.04 -6.85 -12.23
C VAL A 47 0.66 -6.24 -11.95
N MET A 48 0.56 -5.38 -10.94
CA MET A 48 -0.67 -4.67 -10.55
C MET A 48 -0.65 -3.21 -11.03
N GLN A 49 0.21 -2.87 -11.99
CA GLN A 49 0.41 -1.48 -12.40
C GLN A 49 -0.88 -0.85 -12.93
N LYS A 50 -1.64 -1.61 -13.72
CA LYS A 50 -2.93 -1.16 -14.25
C LYS A 50 -3.92 -0.79 -13.14
N GLU A 51 -4.06 -1.65 -12.15
CA GLU A 51 -4.94 -1.42 -11.00
C GLU A 51 -4.44 -0.26 -10.13
N ALA A 52 -3.12 -0.12 -9.98
CA ALA A 52 -2.51 1.00 -9.28
C ALA A 52 -2.78 2.34 -9.96
N ASP A 53 -2.69 2.40 -11.29
CA ASP A 53 -2.98 3.61 -12.07
C ASP A 53 -4.46 3.99 -12.02
N GLN A 54 -5.36 3.00 -12.03
CA GLN A 54 -6.79 3.21 -11.85
C GLN A 54 -7.12 3.74 -10.45
N LEU A 55 -6.52 3.17 -9.41
CA LEU A 55 -6.67 3.64 -8.03
C LEU A 55 -6.10 5.06 -7.85
N LYS A 56 -4.94 5.33 -8.45
CA LYS A 56 -4.36 6.68 -8.46
C LYS A 56 -5.32 7.68 -9.09
N THR A 57 -5.85 7.36 -10.27
CA THR A 57 -6.81 8.21 -10.99
C THR A 57 -8.08 8.43 -10.18
N SER A 58 -8.61 7.39 -9.53
CA SER A 58 -9.86 7.52 -8.76
C SER A 58 -9.69 8.43 -7.53
N LEU A 59 -8.51 8.46 -6.91
CA LEU A 59 -8.20 9.28 -5.73
C LEU A 59 -7.68 10.68 -6.08
N ALA A 60 -7.21 10.91 -7.31
CA ALA A 60 -6.53 12.16 -7.72
C ALA A 60 -7.40 13.43 -7.64
N ASN A 61 -8.73 13.30 -7.63
CA ASN A 61 -9.63 14.46 -7.48
C ASN A 61 -9.64 15.03 -6.05
N ASP A 62 -9.23 14.24 -5.06
CA ASP A 62 -9.30 14.60 -3.64
C ASP A 62 -7.92 14.77 -2.99
N PHE A 63 -6.90 14.12 -3.55
CA PHE A 63 -5.58 13.98 -2.94
C PHE A 63 -4.46 14.11 -3.97
N GLU A 64 -3.28 14.50 -3.50
CA GLU A 64 -2.02 14.35 -4.24
C GLU A 64 -1.54 12.89 -4.09
N VAL A 65 -1.60 12.13 -5.19
CA VAL A 65 -1.38 10.68 -5.14
C VAL A 65 -0.05 10.27 -5.77
N PHE A 66 0.78 9.59 -5.00
CA PHE A 66 2.07 9.04 -5.40
C PHE A 66 1.96 7.52 -5.51
N SER A 67 2.44 6.94 -6.62
CA SER A 67 2.47 5.49 -6.81
C SER A 67 3.90 5.03 -7.13
N VAL A 68 4.26 3.85 -6.64
CA VAL A 68 5.57 3.26 -6.87
C VAL A 68 5.48 1.74 -6.94
N ASP A 69 6.01 1.17 -8.02
CA ASP A 69 6.01 -0.28 -8.21
C ASP A 69 7.21 -0.97 -7.54
N CYS A 70 7.10 -2.28 -7.34
CA CYS A 70 8.08 -3.06 -6.61
C CYS A 70 9.48 -3.13 -7.26
N LYS A 71 9.66 -2.74 -8.53
CA LYS A 71 10.97 -2.69 -9.20
C LYS A 71 11.65 -1.32 -9.09
N TYR A 72 11.14 -0.44 -8.24
CA TYR A 72 11.72 0.87 -7.94
C TYR A 72 13.19 0.79 -7.53
N GLY A 73 13.98 1.78 -7.96
CA GLY A 73 15.43 1.83 -7.77
C GLY A 73 16.23 0.86 -8.65
N LYS A 74 15.59 -0.08 -9.36
CA LYS A 74 16.23 -1.05 -10.27
C LYS A 74 17.37 -1.86 -9.62
N ILE A 75 17.29 -2.14 -8.31
CA ILE A 75 18.30 -2.94 -7.60
C ILE A 75 18.44 -4.30 -8.29
N SER A 76 19.67 -4.65 -8.64
CA SER A 76 19.96 -5.92 -9.30
C SER A 76 19.81 -7.08 -8.30
N ASN A 77 19.38 -8.24 -8.80
CA ASN A 77 19.37 -9.46 -7.99
C ASN A 77 20.78 -9.80 -7.48
N ALA A 78 21.83 -9.45 -8.21
CA ALA A 78 23.21 -9.63 -7.79
C ALA A 78 23.54 -8.87 -6.50
N GLU A 79 23.07 -7.62 -6.38
CA GLU A 79 23.27 -6.77 -5.20
C GLU A 79 22.48 -7.27 -3.98
N MET A 80 21.30 -7.89 -4.15
CA MET A 80 20.48 -8.36 -3.03
C MET A 80 20.70 -9.83 -2.66
N LEU A 81 20.92 -10.70 -3.63
CA LEU A 81 20.83 -12.17 -3.48
C LEU A 81 22.14 -12.88 -3.85
N GLY A 82 23.18 -12.14 -4.22
CA GLY A 82 24.49 -12.67 -4.61
C GLY A 82 24.70 -12.73 -6.12
N THR A 83 25.96 -12.74 -6.54
CA THR A 83 26.42 -12.49 -7.93
C THR A 83 25.84 -13.41 -9.00
N GLU A 84 25.35 -14.60 -8.64
CA GLU A 84 24.74 -15.54 -9.59
C GLU A 84 23.27 -15.24 -9.89
N ALA A 85 22.63 -14.39 -9.09
CA ALA A 85 21.21 -14.09 -9.23
C ALA A 85 20.95 -13.08 -10.36
N LYS A 86 20.22 -13.51 -11.40
CA LYS A 86 19.89 -12.69 -12.57
C LYS A 86 18.55 -12.00 -12.44
N GLY A 87 18.44 -10.75 -12.92
CA GLY A 87 17.20 -9.98 -12.96
C GLY A 87 17.18 -8.78 -12.02
N LYS A 88 16.03 -8.09 -11.96
CA LYS A 88 15.80 -6.99 -11.01
C LYS A 88 15.06 -7.51 -9.78
N SER A 89 15.56 -7.17 -8.60
CA SER A 89 14.90 -7.52 -7.35
C SER A 89 13.69 -6.64 -7.11
N CYS A 90 12.79 -7.12 -6.26
CA CYS A 90 11.80 -6.23 -5.69
C CYS A 90 12.43 -5.43 -4.56
N ASN A 91 12.08 -4.15 -4.43
CA ASN A 91 12.65 -3.25 -3.45
C ASN A 91 11.57 -2.61 -2.56
N PRO A 92 10.92 -3.38 -1.68
CA PRO A 92 9.86 -2.86 -0.79
C PRO A 92 10.38 -1.76 0.15
N SER A 93 11.63 -1.82 0.60
CA SER A 93 12.26 -0.75 1.38
C SER A 93 12.37 0.56 0.58
N GLY A 94 12.76 0.47 -0.69
CA GLY A 94 12.81 1.64 -1.58
C GLY A 94 11.43 2.20 -1.92
N GLN A 95 10.39 1.36 -1.99
CA GLN A 95 9.01 1.85 -2.10
C GLN A 95 8.63 2.69 -0.88
N ALA A 96 8.94 2.20 0.33
CA ALA A 96 8.68 2.94 1.57
C ALA A 96 9.47 4.26 1.62
N ASP A 97 10.75 4.25 1.25
CA ASP A 97 11.58 5.45 1.22
C ASP A 97 11.11 6.48 0.19
N PHE A 98 10.69 6.04 -0.99
CA PHE A 98 10.06 6.90 -2.00
C PHE A 98 8.81 7.61 -1.46
N LEU A 99 7.92 6.87 -0.79
CA LEU A 99 6.70 7.46 -0.23
C LEU A 99 6.99 8.41 0.94
N LYS A 100 7.99 8.09 1.75
CA LYS A 100 8.51 8.97 2.80
C LYS A 100 9.06 10.27 2.22
N ALA A 101 9.86 10.21 1.15
CA ALA A 101 10.41 11.39 0.48
C ALA A 101 9.31 12.30 -0.08
N ASN A 102 8.20 11.73 -0.52
CA ASN A 102 7.01 12.47 -0.98
C ASN A 102 6.08 12.93 0.16
N LYS A 103 6.41 12.58 1.42
CA LYS A 103 5.66 12.96 2.63
C LYS A 103 4.20 12.51 2.58
N THR A 104 3.95 11.28 2.14
CA THR A 104 2.59 10.72 2.17
C THR A 104 2.11 10.52 3.61
N GLU A 105 0.82 10.68 3.83
CA GLU A 105 0.20 10.63 5.17
C GLU A 105 -0.60 9.34 5.37
N LEU A 106 -0.99 8.70 4.26
CA LEU A 106 -1.55 7.35 4.21
C LEU A 106 -0.89 6.57 3.08
N ASN A 107 -0.46 5.35 3.36
CA ASN A 107 0.10 4.43 2.37
C ASN A 107 -0.84 3.24 2.14
N ILE A 108 -1.14 2.94 0.89
CA ILE A 108 -1.95 1.79 0.47
C ILE A 108 -1.02 0.71 -0.10
N VAL A 109 -1.13 -0.51 0.42
CA VAL A 109 -0.48 -1.70 -0.15
C VAL A 109 -1.41 -2.34 -1.17
N LEU A 110 -0.92 -2.51 -2.40
CA LEU A 110 -1.68 -3.06 -3.52
C LEU A 110 -0.95 -4.25 -4.17
N GLY A 111 -1.30 -5.45 -3.71
CA GLY A 111 -0.87 -6.71 -4.32
C GLY A 111 0.63 -6.97 -4.27
N LEU A 112 1.31 -6.53 -3.21
CA LEU A 112 2.67 -6.96 -2.93
C LEU A 112 2.71 -8.47 -2.63
N CYS A 113 3.82 -9.11 -2.96
CA CYS A 113 4.04 -10.53 -2.64
C CYS A 113 4.21 -10.71 -1.12
N VAL A 114 3.85 -11.88 -0.61
CA VAL A 114 4.12 -12.28 0.78
C VAL A 114 5.59 -12.05 1.12
N GLY A 115 5.84 -11.43 2.26
CA GLY A 115 7.18 -11.04 2.74
C GLY A 115 7.62 -9.67 2.24
N HIS A 116 7.28 -9.29 1.00
CA HIS A 116 7.57 -7.94 0.50
C HIS A 116 6.61 -6.92 1.09
N ASP A 117 5.35 -7.30 1.27
CA ASP A 117 4.35 -6.52 2.02
C ASP A 117 4.78 -6.31 3.47
N MET A 118 5.31 -7.35 4.12
CA MET A 118 5.82 -7.29 5.49
C MET A 118 7.00 -6.32 5.60
N VAL A 119 7.98 -6.43 4.70
CA VAL A 119 9.12 -5.51 4.68
C VAL A 119 8.66 -4.07 4.41
N PHE A 120 7.77 -3.85 3.45
CA PHE A 120 7.22 -2.51 3.20
C PHE A 120 6.52 -1.96 4.44
N THR A 121 5.68 -2.78 5.09
CA THR A 121 4.93 -2.39 6.29
C THR A 121 5.85 -2.02 7.44
N ALA A 122 6.90 -2.80 7.67
CA ALA A 122 7.90 -2.52 8.70
C ALA A 122 8.78 -1.30 8.41
N LYS A 123 8.91 -0.89 7.15
CA LYS A 123 9.76 0.25 6.72
C LYS A 123 8.98 1.52 6.40
N SER A 124 7.66 1.43 6.23
CA SER A 124 6.79 2.57 5.98
C SER A 124 6.87 3.58 7.13
N HIS A 125 6.95 4.86 6.81
CA HIS A 125 7.02 5.93 7.82
C HIS A 125 5.66 6.28 8.43
N VAL A 126 4.57 5.79 7.84
CA VAL A 126 3.21 5.84 8.38
C VAL A 126 2.61 4.43 8.35
N PRO A 127 1.71 4.06 9.28
CA PRO A 127 1.00 2.79 9.23
C PRO A 127 0.25 2.62 7.90
N PRO A 128 0.55 1.59 7.09
CA PRO A 128 -0.13 1.39 5.83
C PRO A 128 -1.46 0.64 6.01
N THR A 129 -2.32 0.74 5.01
CA THR A 129 -3.52 -0.09 4.88
C THR A 129 -3.40 -0.99 3.65
N THR A 130 -3.81 -2.26 3.77
CA THR A 130 -3.78 -3.20 2.66
C THR A 130 -5.13 -3.20 1.95
N LEU A 131 -5.13 -2.83 0.67
CA LEU A 131 -6.34 -2.87 -0.16
C LEU A 131 -6.50 -4.22 -0.87
N LEU A 132 -5.40 -4.83 -1.33
CA LEU A 132 -5.42 -6.08 -2.08
C LEU A 132 -4.21 -6.94 -1.71
N VAL A 133 -4.48 -8.19 -1.33
CA VAL A 133 -3.45 -9.21 -1.08
C VAL A 133 -3.23 -10.02 -2.35
N LYS A 134 -1.96 -10.29 -2.69
CA LYS A 134 -1.64 -11.04 -3.90
C LYS A 134 -1.90 -12.53 -3.73
N ASP A 135 -3.04 -12.97 -4.28
CA ASP A 135 -3.34 -14.38 -4.51
C ASP A 135 -3.32 -14.68 -6.02
N ARG A 136 -2.49 -15.64 -6.46
CA ARG A 136 -2.40 -16.02 -7.88
C ARG A 136 -3.45 -17.06 -8.27
N GLU A 137 -3.84 -17.92 -7.35
CA GLU A 137 -4.80 -18.99 -7.59
C GLU A 137 -6.22 -18.41 -7.71
N HIS A 138 -6.62 -17.59 -6.73
CA HIS A 138 -7.98 -17.05 -6.67
C HIS A 138 -8.11 -15.63 -7.20
N LYS A 139 -7.21 -15.19 -8.09
CA LYS A 139 -7.24 -13.85 -8.72
C LYS A 139 -7.37 -12.73 -7.66
N HIS A 140 -6.51 -12.77 -6.65
CA HIS A 140 -6.45 -11.80 -5.55
C HIS A 140 -7.64 -11.82 -4.59
N ASN A 141 -8.39 -12.94 -4.53
CA ASN A 141 -9.51 -13.14 -3.61
C ASN A 141 -9.29 -14.38 -2.71
N PRO A 142 -8.41 -14.29 -1.70
CA PRO A 142 -7.98 -15.44 -0.88
C PRO A 142 -9.07 -16.04 0.01
N ILE A 143 -10.21 -15.36 0.18
CA ILE A 143 -11.35 -15.94 0.91
C ILE A 143 -11.85 -17.24 0.24
N GLN A 144 -11.58 -17.41 -1.06
CA GLN A 144 -12.01 -18.58 -1.82
C GLN A 144 -11.32 -19.87 -1.40
N THR A 145 -10.22 -19.81 -0.65
CA THR A 145 -9.54 -20.98 -0.09
C THR A 145 -10.35 -21.65 1.03
N PHE A 146 -11.17 -20.90 1.77
CA PHE A 146 -11.91 -21.40 2.94
C PHE A 146 -13.34 -21.86 2.60
N LYS A 147 -13.56 -22.29 1.35
CA LYS A 147 -14.86 -22.80 0.89
C LYS A 147 -15.09 -24.24 1.35
#